data_AF-A0A0M2XWZ7-F1
#
_entry.id   AF-A0A0M2XWZ7-F1
#
_cell.length_a   1.000
_cell.length_b   1.000
_cell.length_c   1.000
_cell.angle_alpha   90.00
_cell.angle_beta   90.00
_cell.angle_gamma   90.00
#
_symmetry.space_group_name_H-M   'P 1'
#
loop_
_entity.id
_entity.type
_entity.pdbx_description
1 polymer ?
#
loop_
_entity_poly.entity_id
_entity_poly.type
_entity_poly.pdbx_seq_one_letter_code
_entity_poly.pdbx_strand_id
1 'polypeptide(L)'
;MERFDHIELSSTNFEATRLRPVLGYLAAKLSPYDLKLINSLNDHKGTLEVYLDANEFNHAVAFAGETYKDHLLKILKEAWEIENEYLVELILD
;
A
#
# COMPACT_ATOMS: atom_id res chain seq x y z
N MET A 1 -5.52 5.24 -19.81
CA MET A 1 -5.66 5.08 -18.35
C MET A 1 -4.84 6.18 -17.71
N GLU A 2 -5.50 7.18 -17.12
CA GLU A 2 -4.83 8.13 -16.23
C GLU A 2 -4.70 7.48 -14.85
N ARG A 3 -3.49 7.49 -14.29
CA ARG A 3 -3.13 6.88 -12.99
C ARG A 3 -2.46 7.96 -12.17
N PHE A 4 -3.10 8.48 -11.14
CA PHE A 4 -2.46 9.42 -10.20
C PHE A 4 -3.19 9.37 -8.86
N ASP A 5 -2.87 8.35 -8.08
CA ASP A 5 -2.99 8.41 -6.62
C ASP A 5 -1.89 7.50 -6.06
N HIS A 6 -1.04 8.05 -5.19
CA HIS A 6 0.04 7.30 -4.55
C HIS A 6 -0.01 7.47 -3.05
N ILE A 7 0.35 6.40 -2.34
CA ILE A 7 0.41 6.37 -0.89
C ILE A 7 1.87 6.22 -0.50
N GLU A 8 2.38 7.14 0.30
CA GLU A 8 3.73 7.05 0.86
C GLU A 8 3.69 6.53 2.30
N LEU A 9 4.51 5.52 2.57
CA LEU A 9 4.69 4.91 3.88
C LEU A 9 6.17 4.94 4.25
N SER A 10 6.55 5.71 5.27
CA SER A 10 7.96 5.87 5.65
C SER A 10 8.40 4.92 6.76
N SER A 11 9.67 4.47 6.71
CA SER A 11 10.34 3.70 7.76
C SER A 11 11.70 4.32 8.10
N THR A 12 12.10 4.24 9.38
CA THR A 12 13.36 4.81 9.88
C THR A 12 14.56 3.86 9.75
N ASN A 13 14.34 2.59 9.41
CA ASN A 13 15.42 1.61 9.17
C ASN A 13 15.59 1.37 7.67
N PHE A 14 16.74 0.90 7.17
CA PHE A 14 16.97 0.72 5.73
C PHE A 14 17.59 -0.65 5.40
N GLU A 15 16.85 -1.50 4.70
CA GLU A 15 17.32 -2.78 4.16
C GLU A 15 16.84 -3.00 2.72
N ALA A 16 17.74 -3.47 1.85
CA ALA A 16 17.49 -3.60 0.41
C ALA A 16 16.52 -4.74 0.00
N THR A 17 16.05 -5.56 0.96
CA THR A 17 15.32 -6.81 0.70
C THR A 17 13.85 -6.80 1.14
N ARG A 18 13.31 -5.65 1.57
CA ARG A 18 12.02 -5.53 2.25
C ARG A 18 10.78 -5.71 1.38
N LEU A 19 10.88 -5.44 0.08
CA LEU A 19 9.73 -5.60 -0.83
C LEU A 19 9.22 -7.03 -0.92
N ARG A 20 10.10 -8.05 -0.80
CA ARG A 20 9.68 -9.44 -0.98
C ARG A 20 8.75 -9.93 0.14
N PRO A 21 9.04 -9.70 1.43
CA PRO A 21 8.11 -9.96 2.53
C PRO A 21 6.80 -9.16 2.43
N VAL A 22 6.88 -7.86 2.08
CA VAL A 22 5.72 -6.99 1.86
C VAL A 22 4.79 -7.59 0.81
N LEU A 23 5.32 -7.96 -0.35
CA LEU A 23 4.57 -8.61 -1.43
C LEU A 23 3.93 -9.92 -0.98
N GLY A 24 4.66 -10.73 -0.20
CA GLY A 24 4.15 -11.98 0.36
C GLY A 24 2.97 -11.77 1.31
N TYR A 25 3.04 -10.77 2.19
CA TYR A 25 1.96 -10.44 3.10
C TYR A 25 0.73 -9.90 2.37
N LEU A 26 0.94 -8.96 1.44
CA LEU A 26 -0.14 -8.39 0.63
C LEU A 26 -0.87 -9.48 -0.16
N ALA A 27 -0.13 -10.40 -0.79
CA ALA A 27 -0.73 -11.52 -1.51
C ALA A 27 -1.55 -12.46 -0.61
N ALA A 28 -1.27 -12.51 0.69
CA ALA A 28 -2.01 -13.34 1.65
C ALA A 28 -3.22 -12.63 2.28
N LYS A 29 -3.24 -11.29 2.32
CA LYS A 29 -4.25 -10.49 3.02
C LYS A 29 -5.24 -9.80 2.09
N LEU A 30 -4.79 -9.42 0.91
CA LEU A 30 -5.60 -8.70 -0.07
C LEU A 30 -6.37 -9.68 -0.95
N SER A 31 -7.58 -9.27 -1.35
CA SER A 31 -8.33 -10.02 -2.35
C SER A 31 -7.69 -9.87 -3.74
N PRO A 32 -8.01 -10.75 -4.70
CA PRO A 32 -7.55 -10.59 -6.09
C PRO A 32 -7.94 -9.24 -6.70
N TYR A 33 -9.08 -8.66 -6.27
CA TYR A 33 -9.51 -7.34 -6.72
C TYR A 33 -8.60 -6.24 -6.18
N ASP A 34 -8.31 -6.25 -4.88
CA ASP A 34 -7.44 -5.26 -4.24
C ASP A 34 -6.01 -5.31 -4.81
N LEU A 35 -5.51 -6.51 -5.09
CA LEU A 35 -4.22 -6.69 -5.76
C LEU A 35 -4.20 -6.11 -7.18
N LYS A 36 -5.34 -6.15 -7.89
CA LYS A 36 -5.48 -5.53 -9.22
C LYS A 36 -5.50 -4.00 -9.14
N LEU A 37 -5.95 -3.41 -8.03
CA LEU A 37 -5.88 -1.97 -7.81
C LEU A 37 -4.45 -1.46 -7.68
N ILE A 38 -3.59 -2.24 -7.03
CA ILE A 38 -2.19 -1.90 -6.81
C ILE A 38 -1.42 -2.10 -8.11
N ASN A 39 -1.13 -1.00 -8.81
CA ASN A 39 -0.39 -1.01 -10.07
C ASN A 39 1.11 -1.28 -9.86
N SER A 40 1.68 -0.69 -8.81
CA SER A 40 3.10 -0.87 -8.47
C SER A 40 3.38 -0.56 -7.01
N LEU A 41 4.43 -1.20 -6.50
CA LEU A 41 5.01 -0.98 -5.18
C LEU A 41 6.50 -0.71 -5.37
N ASN A 42 7.02 0.35 -4.74
CA ASN A 42 8.41 0.73 -4.87
C ASN A 42 8.99 1.08 -3.48
N ASP A 43 10.17 0.55 -3.14
CA ASP A 43 10.95 1.01 -1.99
C ASP A 43 11.96 2.04 -2.50
N HIS A 44 11.72 3.30 -2.19
CA HIS A 44 12.67 4.37 -2.44
C HIS A 44 13.26 4.88 -1.11
N LYS A 45 14.50 4.45 -0.80
CA LYS A 45 15.28 4.96 0.34
C LYS A 45 14.59 4.82 1.71
N GLY A 46 13.79 3.76 1.92
CA GLY A 46 13.05 3.58 3.17
C GLY A 46 11.62 4.11 3.15
N THR A 47 11.15 4.59 2.00
CA THR A 47 9.75 4.93 1.75
C THR A 47 9.14 3.89 0.82
N LEU A 48 8.00 3.32 1.21
CA LEU A 48 7.16 2.52 0.33
C LEU A 48 6.18 3.44 -0.39
N GLU A 49 6.35 3.55 -1.70
CA GLU A 49 5.41 4.21 -2.60
C GLU A 49 4.47 3.15 -3.19
N VAL A 50 3.18 3.32 -2.97
CA VAL A 50 2.12 2.46 -3.52
C VAL A 50 1.35 3.23 -4.56
N TYR A 51 1.28 2.72 -5.78
CA TYR A 51 0.53 3.36 -6.87
C TYR A 51 -0.76 2.60 -7.12
N LEU A 52 -1.89 3.30 -7.02
CA LEU A 52 -3.22 2.70 -7.20
C LEU A 52 -3.84 3.10 -8.55
N ASP A 53 -4.73 2.26 -9.07
CA ASP A 53 -5.63 2.66 -10.15
C ASP A 53 -6.77 3.52 -9.57
N ALA A 54 -6.69 4.83 -9.80
CA ALA A 54 -7.63 5.79 -9.25
C ALA A 54 -9.10 5.51 -9.65
N ASN A 55 -9.37 5.01 -10.85
CA ASN A 55 -10.75 4.76 -11.28
C ASN A 55 -11.35 3.57 -10.53
N GLU A 56 -10.60 2.47 -10.47
CA GLU A 56 -11.04 1.27 -9.77
C GLU A 56 -11.09 1.51 -8.25
N PHE A 57 -10.13 2.26 -7.70
CA PHE A 57 -10.13 2.65 -6.29
C PHE A 57 -11.34 3.54 -5.95
N ASN A 58 -11.62 4.57 -6.75
CA ASN A 58 -12.79 5.43 -6.55
C ASN A 58 -14.10 4.66 -6.69
N HIS A 59 -14.20 3.69 -7.60
CA HIS A 59 -15.35 2.80 -7.68
C HIS A 59 -15.50 1.91 -6.44
N ALA A 60 -14.41 1.36 -5.93
CA ALA A 60 -14.42 0.54 -4.72
C ALA A 60 -14.87 1.36 -3.50
N VAL A 61 -14.35 2.58 -3.34
CA VAL A 61 -14.76 3.52 -2.29
C VAL A 61 -16.22 3.96 -2.46
N ALA A 62 -16.68 4.23 -3.69
CA ALA A 62 -18.07 4.58 -3.94
C ALA A 62 -19.05 3.43 -3.59
N PHE A 63 -18.61 2.18 -3.75
CA PHE A 63 -19.43 1.00 -3.46
C PHE A 63 -19.41 0.60 -1.98
N ALA A 64 -18.23 0.58 -1.36
CA ALA A 64 -18.02 0.06 0.00
C ALA A 64 -17.84 1.16 1.07
N GLY A 65 -17.76 2.43 0.65
CA GLY A 65 -17.54 3.60 1.51
C GLY A 65 -16.08 3.80 1.92
N GLU A 66 -15.82 4.87 2.67
CA GLU A 66 -14.48 5.20 3.20
C GLU A 66 -13.85 4.08 4.04
N THR A 67 -14.68 3.22 4.64
CA THR A 67 -14.21 2.03 5.39
C THR A 67 -13.31 1.12 4.54
N TYR A 68 -13.53 1.08 3.22
CA TYR A 68 -12.69 0.32 2.30
C TYR A 68 -11.30 0.94 2.17
N LYS A 69 -11.24 2.27 2.00
CA LYS A 69 -9.98 3.03 1.94
C LYS A 69 -9.17 2.82 3.21
N ASP A 70 -9.81 2.97 4.37
CA ASP A 70 -9.16 2.75 5.67
C ASP A 70 -8.63 1.31 5.82
N HIS A 71 -9.39 0.32 5.36
CA HIS A 71 -8.98 -1.08 5.38
C HIS A 71 -7.76 -1.33 4.50
N LEU A 72 -7.76 -0.84 3.27
CA LEU A 72 -6.64 -1.00 2.34
C LEU A 72 -5.38 -0.33 2.89
N LEU A 73 -5.49 0.91 3.37
CA LEU A 73 -4.38 1.66 3.98
C LEU A 73 -3.80 0.92 5.19
N LYS A 74 -4.67 0.37 6.05
CA LYS A 74 -4.26 -0.44 7.20
C LYS A 74 -3.45 -1.65 6.77
N ILE A 75 -3.90 -2.41 5.77
CA ILE A 75 -3.17 -3.61 5.31
C ILE A 75 -1.82 -3.22 4.67
N LEU A 76 -1.77 -2.14 3.88
CA LEU A 76 -0.53 -1.65 3.29
C LEU A 76 0.49 -1.24 4.36
N LYS A 77 0.02 -0.53 5.39
CA LYS A 77 0.86 -0.16 6.54
C LYS A 77 1.35 -1.38 7.31
N GLU A 78 0.46 -2.33 7.64
CA GLU A 78 0.84 -3.58 8.30
C GLU A 78 1.88 -4.37 7.48
N ALA A 79 1.72 -4.41 6.15
CA ALA A 79 2.67 -5.07 5.27
C ALA A 79 4.06 -4.43 5.35
N TRP A 80 4.12 -3.10 5.45
CA TRP A 80 5.36 -2.33 5.55
C TRP A 80 6.01 -2.43 6.95
N GLU A 81 5.18 -2.57 7.99
CA GLU A 81 5.61 -2.76 9.38
C GLU A 81 6.10 -4.19 9.66
N ILE A 82 5.73 -5.20 8.87
CA ILE A 82 6.16 -6.58 9.10
C ILE A 82 7.68 -6.78 9.12
N GLU A 83 8.42 -5.94 8.41
CA GLU A 83 9.88 -5.99 8.38
C GLU A 83 10.54 -4.99 9.35
N ASN A 84 9.79 -4.06 9.92
CA ASN A 84 10.34 -3.01 10.77
C ASN A 84 9.66 -3.02 12.13
N GLU A 85 10.40 -3.27 13.20
CA GLU A 85 9.97 -3.13 14.61
C GLU A 85 9.52 -1.70 15.02
N TYR A 86 9.21 -0.81 14.06
CA TYR A 86 9.03 0.62 14.27
C TYR A 86 7.83 1.20 13.51
N LEU A 87 7.25 2.25 14.11
CA LEU A 87 6.07 2.98 13.65
C LEU A 87 6.23 3.53 12.22
N VAL A 88 5.24 3.24 11.37
CA VAL A 88 5.12 3.84 10.02
C VAL A 88 4.21 5.07 10.07
N GLU A 89 4.70 6.20 9.57
CA GLU A 89 3.88 7.40 9.33
C GLU A 89 3.38 7.39 7.88
N LEU A 90 2.08 7.68 7.72
CA LEU A 90 1.36 7.63 6.45
C LEU A 90 1.25 9.05 5.89
N ILE A 91 1.76 9.25 4.68
CA ILE A 91 1.73 10.54 3.97
C ILE A 91 0.86 10.34 2.72
N LEU A 92 -0.15 11.21 2.59
CA LEU A 92 -1.04 11.28 1.42
C LEU A 92 -0.73 12.59 0.70
N ASP A 93 -0.46 12.51 -0.61
CA ASP A 93 -0.25 13.70 -1.46
C ASP A 93 -1.55 14.36 -1.91
#